data_AF-A0A3D8HNB7-F1
#
_entry.id   AF-A0A3D8HNB7-F1
#
_cell.length_a   1.000
_cell.length_b   1.000
_cell.length_c   1.000
_cell.angle_alpha   90.00
_cell.angle_beta   90.00
_cell.angle_gamma   90.00
#
_symmetry.space_group_name_H-M   'P 1'
#
loop_
_entity.id
_entity.type
_entity.pdbx_description
1 polymer ?
#
loop_
_entity_poly.entity_id
_entity_poly.type
_entity_poly.pdbx_seq_one_letter_code
_entity_poly.pdbx_strand_id
1 'polypeptide(L)'
;MNQSTRKNTLFTLCKALVELLGKEKALADLQLLYKRHPEMFRDESEVEEIIEQVVREPDLIIKNPKAKSDRDFMVFKKLDDKKMGDVGIRNDNGVNIIFHTNKKNISKFRKIEKSQTLVEASSAKAAPTRLDHYASKSNDLPKCKEAPSMPAESNSTTIPSASQTKIRRRR
;
A
#
# COMPACT_ATOMS: atom_id res chain seq x y z
N MET A 1 16.94 4.36 32.31
CA MET A 1 16.07 3.57 31.42
C MET A 1 14.64 3.72 31.92
N ASN A 2 13.82 4.55 31.28
CA ASN A 2 12.43 4.74 31.69
C ASN A 2 11.66 3.46 31.36
N GLN A 3 11.48 2.59 32.35
CA GLN A 3 10.45 1.57 32.28
C GLN A 3 9.10 2.27 32.39
N SER A 4 8.68 2.91 31.29
CA SER A 4 7.29 3.28 31.08
C SER A 4 6.53 1.97 31.19
N THR A 5 5.83 1.78 32.30
CA THR A 5 4.95 0.65 32.57
C THR A 5 4.03 0.48 31.37
N ARG A 6 4.39 -0.40 30.42
CA ARG A 6 3.56 -0.68 29.26
C ARG A 6 2.34 -1.41 29.80
N LYS A 7 1.21 -0.71 29.86
CA LYS A 7 -0.06 -1.30 30.24
C LYS A 7 -0.52 -2.16 29.07
N ASN A 8 -0.13 -3.42 29.13
CA ASN A 8 -0.54 -4.41 28.15
C ASN A 8 -1.83 -5.07 28.65
N THR A 9 -2.87 -5.03 27.84
CA THR A 9 -4.14 -5.71 28.12
C THR A 9 -4.21 -7.04 27.36
N LEU A 10 -4.90 -8.01 27.96
CA LEU A 10 -5.06 -9.35 27.40
C LEU A 10 -6.49 -9.51 26.91
N PHE A 11 -6.64 -9.90 25.65
CA PHE A 11 -7.91 -10.17 25.01
C PHE A 11 -8.07 -11.66 24.75
N THR A 12 -9.28 -12.17 24.99
CA THR A 12 -9.64 -13.54 24.63
C THR A 12 -10.15 -13.56 23.20
N LEU A 13 -9.52 -14.39 22.36
CA LEU A 13 -9.85 -14.57 20.96
C LEU A 13 -10.99 -15.58 20.78
N CYS A 14 -11.79 -15.38 19.75
CA CYS A 14 -12.80 -16.36 19.35
C CYS A 14 -12.18 -17.62 18.72
N LYS A 15 -12.94 -18.72 18.67
CA LYS A 15 -12.47 -20.02 18.15
C LYS A 15 -11.82 -19.92 16.78
N ALA A 16 -12.42 -19.18 15.85
CA ALA A 16 -11.88 -19.00 14.49
C ALA A 16 -10.49 -18.34 14.50
N LEU A 17 -10.26 -17.36 15.38
CA LEU A 17 -8.95 -16.73 15.52
C LEU A 17 -7.94 -17.66 16.22
N VAL A 18 -8.40 -18.48 17.18
CA VAL A 18 -7.55 -19.47 17.85
C VAL A 18 -7.07 -20.55 16.90
N GLU A 19 -7.91 -21.03 15.99
CA GLU A 19 -7.52 -22.01 14.96
C GLU A 19 -6.43 -21.45 14.03
N LEU A 20 -6.50 -20.16 13.70
CA LEU A 20 -5.53 -19.50 12.81
C LEU A 20 -4.21 -19.11 13.52
N LEU A 21 -4.29 -18.67 14.77
CA LEU A 21 -3.16 -18.13 15.53
C LEU A 21 -2.53 -19.12 16.51
N GLY A 22 -3.26 -20.17 16.89
CA GLY A 22 -2.83 -21.26 17.77
C GLY A 22 -2.93 -21.01 19.27
N LYS A 23 -3.36 -19.82 19.71
CA LYS A 23 -3.53 -19.48 21.13
C LYS A 23 -4.77 -18.64 21.38
N GLU A 24 -5.35 -18.80 22.56
CA GLU A 24 -6.60 -18.14 22.97
C GLU A 24 -6.45 -16.67 23.35
N LYS A 25 -5.25 -16.24 23.76
CA LYS A 25 -5.02 -14.88 24.26
C LYS A 25 -4.20 -14.06 23.27
N ALA A 26 -4.55 -12.79 23.14
CA ALA A 26 -3.76 -11.79 22.44
C ALA A 26 -3.44 -10.62 23.35
N LEU A 27 -2.24 -10.08 23.19
CA LEU A 27 -1.73 -8.96 23.96
C LEU A 27 -1.83 -7.67 23.15
N ALA A 28 -2.35 -6.61 23.74
CA ALA A 28 -2.42 -5.29 23.12
C ALA A 28 -1.81 -4.22 24.02
N ASP A 29 -1.15 -3.24 23.42
CA ASP A 29 -0.71 -2.02 24.09
C ASP A 29 -1.72 -0.91 23.72
N LEU A 30 -2.74 -0.69 24.58
CA LEU A 30 -3.83 0.25 24.30
C LEU A 30 -3.31 1.67 24.09
N GLN A 31 -2.33 2.07 24.88
CA GLN A 31 -1.72 3.39 24.77
C GLN A 31 -1.02 3.57 23.42
N LEU A 32 -0.29 2.56 22.95
CA LEU A 32 0.35 2.60 21.64
C LEU A 32 -0.69 2.62 20.50
N LEU A 33 -1.76 1.84 20.62
CA LEU A 33 -2.83 1.77 19.62
C LEU A 33 -3.60 3.10 19.53
N TYR A 34 -3.94 3.69 20.67
CA TYR A 34 -4.55 5.02 20.74
C TYR A 34 -3.63 6.09 20.14
N LYS A 35 -2.34 6.12 20.51
CA LYS A 35 -1.36 7.10 19.99
C LYS A 35 -1.18 7.04 18.47
N ARG A 36 -1.43 5.89 17.82
CA ARG A 36 -1.35 5.78 16.36
C ARG A 36 -2.51 6.45 15.64
N HIS A 37 -3.69 6.47 16.26
CA HIS A 37 -4.91 7.03 15.68
C HIS A 37 -5.74 7.79 16.74
N PRO A 38 -5.18 8.84 17.37
CA PRO A 38 -5.87 9.53 18.48
C PRO A 38 -7.12 10.28 18.02
N GLU A 39 -7.19 10.62 16.73
CA GLU A 39 -8.36 11.26 16.10
C GLU A 39 -9.57 10.31 15.94
N MET A 40 -9.34 8.99 16.00
CA MET A 40 -10.36 7.99 15.70
C MET A 40 -11.10 7.47 16.93
N PHE A 41 -10.51 7.67 18.10
CA PHE A 41 -10.98 7.19 19.39
C PHE A 41 -11.08 8.35 20.38
N ARG A 42 -12.04 8.30 21.29
CA ARG A 42 -12.19 9.26 22.37
C ARG A 42 -11.05 9.09 23.37
N ASP A 43 -10.76 7.85 23.74
CA ASP A 43 -9.81 7.45 24.78
C ASP A 43 -9.30 6.01 24.58
N GLU A 44 -8.41 5.56 25.46
CA GLU A 44 -7.87 4.19 25.47
C GLU A 44 -8.96 3.15 25.74
N SER A 45 -10.02 3.51 26.47
CA SER A 45 -11.17 2.64 26.75
C SER A 45 -11.99 2.34 25.50
N GLU A 46 -12.24 3.32 24.62
CA GLU A 46 -12.91 3.04 23.34
C GLU A 46 -12.07 2.09 22.45
N VAL A 47 -10.74 2.15 22.54
CA VAL A 47 -9.85 1.20 21.83
C VAL A 47 -10.04 -0.22 22.36
N GLU A 48 -10.10 -0.38 23.68
CA GLU A 48 -10.34 -1.67 24.33
C GLU A 48 -11.69 -2.27 23.92
N GLU A 49 -12.77 -1.49 24.00
CA GLU A 49 -14.13 -1.92 23.62
C GLU A 49 -14.18 -2.40 22.16
N ILE A 50 -13.58 -1.64 21.24
CA ILE A 50 -13.57 -2.01 19.81
C ILE A 50 -12.78 -3.29 19.58
N ILE A 51 -11.62 -3.44 20.23
CA ILE A 51 -10.83 -4.66 20.12
C ILE A 51 -11.63 -5.85 20.63
N GLU A 52 -12.23 -5.74 21.82
CA GLU A 52 -13.02 -6.82 22.42
C GLU A 52 -14.18 -7.24 21.51
N GLN A 53 -14.93 -6.27 20.98
CA GLN A 53 -16.04 -6.56 20.07
C GLN A 53 -15.57 -7.28 18.79
N VAL A 54 -14.46 -6.83 18.20
CA VAL A 54 -13.92 -7.38 16.95
C VAL A 54 -13.33 -8.78 17.16
N VAL A 55 -12.58 -9.00 18.23
CA VAL A 55 -11.91 -10.29 18.47
C VAL A 55 -12.85 -11.39 18.98
N ARG A 56 -13.96 -11.01 19.61
CA ARG A 56 -14.97 -11.94 20.14
C ARG A 56 -15.83 -12.53 19.05
N GLU A 57 -16.27 -11.71 18.10
CA GLU A 57 -17.19 -12.11 17.02
C GLU A 57 -16.84 -11.32 15.75
N PRO A 58 -15.79 -11.72 15.03
CA PRO A 58 -15.41 -11.07 13.78
C PRO A 58 -16.34 -11.44 12.63
N ASP A 59 -16.64 -10.49 11.75
CA ASP A 59 -17.43 -10.74 10.54
C ASP A 59 -16.56 -11.25 9.39
N LEU A 60 -15.29 -10.83 9.35
CA LEU A 60 -14.37 -11.18 8.27
C LEU A 60 -12.93 -11.22 8.77
N ILE A 61 -12.21 -12.30 8.43
CA ILE A 61 -10.79 -12.48 8.75
C ILE A 61 -10.03 -12.67 7.45
N ILE A 62 -8.95 -11.92 7.25
CA ILE A 62 -8.18 -11.90 6.00
C ILE A 62 -6.70 -11.97 6.33
N LYS A 63 -5.91 -12.68 5.52
CA LYS A 63 -4.44 -12.60 5.59
C LYS A 63 -3.98 -11.19 5.24
N ASN A 64 -3.09 -10.63 6.04
CA ASN A 64 -2.55 -9.31 5.75
C ASN A 64 -1.75 -9.36 4.43
N PRO A 65 -2.10 -8.57 3.39
CA PRO A 65 -1.38 -8.58 2.11
C PRO A 65 0.07 -8.09 2.25
N LYS A 66 0.38 -7.36 3.33
CA LYS A 66 1.73 -6.91 3.69
C LYS A 66 2.26 -7.66 4.92
N ALA A 67 1.81 -8.90 5.10
CA ALA A 67 2.21 -9.75 6.22
C ALA A 67 3.73 -9.90 6.30
N LYS A 68 4.24 -9.89 7.53
CA LYS A 68 5.64 -10.27 7.82
C LYS A 68 5.79 -11.77 8.10
N SER A 69 4.69 -12.46 8.37
CA SER A 69 4.63 -13.89 8.67
C SER A 69 3.28 -14.47 8.24
N ASP A 70 3.19 -15.79 8.08
CA ASP A 70 1.95 -16.46 7.68
C ASP A 70 0.79 -16.31 8.70
N ARG A 71 1.12 -15.88 9.93
CA ARG A 71 0.20 -15.68 11.03
C ARG A 71 -0.04 -14.19 11.32
N ASP A 72 -0.18 -13.40 10.27
CA ASP A 72 -0.51 -11.97 10.32
C ASP A 72 -1.86 -11.76 9.60
N PHE A 73 -2.87 -11.41 10.38
CA PHE A 73 -4.26 -11.34 9.93
C PHE A 73 -4.86 -9.97 10.23
N MET A 74 -5.74 -9.53 9.33
CA MET A 74 -6.63 -8.40 9.54
C MET A 74 -8.04 -8.93 9.82
N VAL A 75 -8.61 -8.43 10.91
CA VAL A 75 -9.89 -8.85 11.46
C VAL A 75 -10.83 -7.65 11.39
N PHE A 76 -11.99 -7.85 10.78
CA PHE A 76 -12.95 -6.79 10.56
C PHE A 76 -14.30 -7.15 11.16
N LYS A 77 -14.97 -6.14 11.70
CA LYS A 77 -16.34 -6.25 12.22
C LYS A 77 -17.12 -4.99 11.90
N LYS A 78 -18.40 -5.13 11.55
CA LYS A 78 -19.36 -4.04 11.46
C LYS A 78 -19.74 -3.63 12.89
N LEU A 79 -19.46 -2.38 13.26
CA LEU A 79 -19.85 -1.85 14.57
C LEU A 79 -21.29 -1.33 14.50
N ASP A 80 -21.56 -0.52 13.47
CA ASP A 80 -22.86 0.08 13.18
C ASP A 80 -23.09 0.15 11.67
N ASP A 81 -24.25 0.67 11.25
CA ASP A 81 -24.58 0.93 9.85
C ASP A 81 -23.61 1.89 9.13
N LYS A 82 -22.80 2.65 9.89
CA LYS A 82 -21.87 3.65 9.34
C LYS A 82 -20.41 3.28 9.54
N LYS A 83 -20.08 2.48 10.56
CA LYS A 83 -18.70 2.26 11.02
C LYS A 83 -18.36 0.78 11.13
N MET A 84 -17.08 0.49 10.92
CA MET A 84 -16.49 -0.84 11.08
C MET A 84 -15.22 -0.75 11.94
N GLY A 85 -14.96 -1.79 12.72
CA GLY A 85 -13.71 -2.04 13.39
C GLY A 85 -12.74 -2.76 12.45
N ASP A 86 -11.47 -2.37 12.54
CA ASP A 86 -10.35 -2.95 11.81
C ASP A 86 -9.23 -3.23 12.82
N VAL A 87 -8.95 -4.51 13.05
CA VAL A 87 -7.96 -4.98 14.03
C VAL A 87 -6.93 -5.86 13.35
N GLY A 88 -5.66 -5.52 13.49
CA GLY A 88 -4.53 -6.33 13.01
C GLY A 88 -3.94 -7.17 14.13
N ILE A 89 -3.91 -8.50 13.93
CA ILE A 89 -3.35 -9.46 14.88
C ILE A 89 -2.23 -10.23 14.20
N ARG A 90 -1.08 -10.28 14.85
CA ARG A 90 0.05 -11.10 14.39
C ARG A 90 0.52 -12.02 15.51
N ASN A 91 0.84 -13.26 15.17
CA ASN A 91 1.63 -14.13 16.04
C ASN A 91 3.13 -13.82 15.85
N ASP A 92 3.77 -13.38 16.93
CA ASP A 92 5.20 -13.11 17.01
C ASP A 92 5.83 -14.09 18.01
N ASN A 93 6.60 -15.05 17.51
CA ASN A 93 7.26 -16.09 18.29
C ASN A 93 6.34 -16.82 19.28
N GLY A 94 5.13 -17.14 18.83
CA GLY A 94 4.13 -17.82 19.66
C GLY A 94 3.33 -16.89 20.57
N VAL A 95 3.52 -15.58 20.55
CA VAL A 95 2.67 -14.62 21.27
C VAL A 95 1.77 -13.89 20.26
N ASN A 96 0.46 -13.92 20.48
CA ASN A 96 -0.45 -13.13 19.65
C ASN A 96 -0.41 -11.68 20.11
N ILE A 97 -0.15 -10.76 19.18
CA ILE A 97 -0.02 -9.33 19.45
C ILE A 97 -0.99 -8.58 18.55
N ILE A 98 -1.81 -7.73 19.17
CA ILE A 98 -2.66 -6.78 18.48
C ILE A 98 -1.81 -5.54 18.20
N PHE A 99 -1.55 -5.30 16.91
CA PHE A 99 -0.65 -4.23 16.47
C PHE A 99 -1.37 -3.12 15.70
N HIS A 100 -2.63 -3.29 15.35
CA HIS A 100 -3.41 -2.26 14.67
C HIS A 100 -4.84 -2.29 15.19
N THR A 101 -5.41 -1.11 15.42
CA THR A 101 -6.83 -0.91 15.70
C THR A 101 -7.26 0.38 15.03
N ASN A 102 -8.35 0.36 14.28
CA ASN A 102 -8.90 1.55 13.63
C ASN A 102 -10.43 1.42 13.47
N LYS A 103 -11.11 2.56 13.35
CA LYS A 103 -12.55 2.66 13.10
C LYS A 103 -12.83 3.25 11.72
N LYS A 104 -13.10 2.41 10.72
CA LYS A 104 -13.31 2.85 9.33
C LYS A 104 -14.78 3.02 9.00
N ASN A 105 -15.08 3.67 7.87
CA ASN A 105 -16.46 3.72 7.36
C ASN A 105 -16.87 2.36 6.78
N ILE A 106 -18.14 1.99 6.96
CA ILE A 106 -18.72 0.71 6.51
C ILE A 106 -18.53 0.46 5.01
N SER A 107 -18.40 1.52 4.20
CA SER A 107 -18.20 1.42 2.76
C SER A 107 -16.89 0.71 2.41
N LYS A 108 -15.88 0.78 3.30
CA LYS A 108 -14.64 0.02 3.17
C LYS A 108 -14.89 -1.48 3.40
N PHE A 109 -15.70 -1.84 4.39
CA PHE A 109 -16.09 -3.23 4.65
C PHE A 109 -16.71 -3.87 3.40
N ARG A 110 -17.72 -3.21 2.81
CA ARG A 110 -18.41 -3.71 1.60
C ARG A 110 -17.47 -3.92 0.41
N LYS A 111 -16.41 -3.10 0.29
CA LYS A 111 -15.39 -3.26 -0.76
C LYS A 111 -14.54 -4.50 -0.51
N ILE A 112 -14.14 -4.71 0.74
CA ILE A 112 -13.34 -5.86 1.16
C ILE A 112 -14.15 -7.16 0.98
N GLU A 113 -15.40 -7.18 1.44
CA GLU A 113 -16.34 -8.28 1.29
C GLU A 113 -16.50 -8.67 -0.19
N LYS A 114 -16.77 -7.71 -1.07
CA LYS A 114 -16.84 -7.95 -2.53
C LYS A 114 -15.54 -8.48 -3.13
N SER A 115 -14.39 -7.99 -2.67
CA SER A 115 -13.09 -8.47 -3.18
C SER A 115 -12.81 -9.91 -2.77
N GLN A 116 -13.31 -10.36 -1.62
CA GLN A 116 -13.21 -11.78 -1.21
C GLN A 116 -14.09 -12.67 -2.09
N THR A 117 -15.34 -12.26 -2.34
CA THR A 117 -16.28 -13.03 -3.19
C THR A 117 -15.82 -13.14 -4.64
N LEU A 118 -15.15 -12.12 -5.18
CA LEU A 118 -14.65 -12.14 -6.56
C LEU A 118 -13.50 -13.15 -6.76
N VAL A 119 -12.68 -13.39 -5.73
CA VAL A 119 -11.57 -14.36 -5.81
C VAL A 119 -12.12 -15.79 -5.94
N GLU A 120 -13.19 -16.14 -5.22
CA GLU A 120 -13.83 -17.46 -5.33
C GLU A 120 -14.50 -17.71 -6.69
N ALA A 121 -15.08 -16.68 -7.32
CA ALA A 121 -15.75 -16.81 -8.62
C ALA A 121 -14.79 -16.78 -9.83
N SER A 122 -13.52 -16.44 -9.64
CA SER A 122 -12.53 -16.30 -10.72
C SER A 122 -11.72 -17.56 -11.02
N SER A 123 -11.97 -18.68 -10.33
CA SER A 123 -11.47 -20.00 -10.72
C SER A 123 -12.26 -20.64 -11.88
N ALA A 124 -12.82 -19.81 -12.77
CA ALA A 124 -13.37 -20.23 -14.06
C ALA A 124 -12.43 -19.72 -15.17
N LYS A 125 -11.69 -20.69 -15.70
CA LYS A 125 -10.84 -20.72 -16.90
C LYS A 125 -11.13 -19.66 -17.99
N ALA A 126 -10.03 -19.15 -18.55
CA ALA A 126 -9.84 -18.55 -19.88
C ALA A 126 -9.84 -17.01 -19.98
N ALA A 127 -8.63 -16.46 -20.17
CA ALA A 127 -8.40 -15.16 -20.77
C ALA A 127 -8.50 -15.28 -22.30
N PRO A 128 -9.13 -14.33 -23.02
CA PRO A 128 -8.76 -14.08 -24.40
C PRO A 128 -7.53 -13.17 -24.41
N THR A 129 -6.44 -13.70 -24.95
CA THR A 129 -5.26 -12.95 -25.40
C THR A 129 -5.71 -11.76 -26.24
N ARG A 130 -5.53 -10.54 -25.73
CA ARG A 130 -5.69 -9.33 -26.54
C ARG A 130 -4.37 -9.11 -27.28
N LEU A 131 -4.24 -9.75 -28.44
CA LEU A 131 -3.09 -9.56 -29.33
C LEU A 131 -3.09 -8.13 -29.87
N ASP A 132 -1.90 -7.55 -29.89
CA ASP A 132 -1.60 -6.17 -30.22
C ASP A 132 -2.11 -5.72 -31.60
N HIS A 133 -2.81 -4.60 -31.65
CA HIS A 133 -2.85 -3.77 -32.86
C HIS A 133 -1.76 -2.71 -32.74
N TYR A 134 -0.50 -3.09 -33.00
CA TYR A 134 0.54 -2.14 -33.34
C TYR A 134 0.19 -1.52 -34.71
N ALA A 135 -0.14 -0.23 -34.70
CA ALA A 135 -0.32 0.55 -35.90
C ALA A 135 1.03 0.77 -36.59
N SER A 136 1.36 -0.08 -37.56
CA SER A 136 2.37 0.21 -38.57
C SER A 136 1.84 1.32 -39.47
N LYS A 137 2.26 2.57 -39.24
CA LYS A 137 2.23 3.60 -40.28
C LYS A 137 3.66 3.81 -40.77
N SER A 138 3.93 3.14 -41.89
CA SER A 138 5.10 3.33 -42.73
C SER A 138 5.17 4.77 -43.25
N ASN A 139 6.40 5.26 -43.31
CA ASN A 139 6.78 6.53 -43.92
C ASN A 139 6.41 6.55 -45.41
N ASP A 140 5.71 7.59 -45.86
CA ASP A 140 5.69 7.97 -47.27
C ASP A 140 6.02 9.47 -47.39
N LEU A 141 7.29 9.73 -47.70
CA LEU A 141 7.83 10.98 -48.25
C LEU A 141 7.48 11.06 -49.74
N PRO A 142 7.17 12.25 -50.29
CA PRO A 142 7.49 12.55 -51.68
C PRO A 142 8.78 13.37 -51.78
N LYS A 143 9.69 12.84 -52.60
CA LYS A 143 10.98 13.37 -53.06
C LYS A 143 10.78 14.46 -54.12
N CYS A 144 11.57 15.54 -54.09
CA CYS A 144 11.96 16.39 -55.23
C CYS A 144 13.23 17.19 -54.86
N LYS A 145 14.20 17.56 -55.71
CA LYS A 145 14.96 17.01 -56.85
C LYS A 145 16.27 17.85 -56.89
N GLU A 146 17.31 17.33 -57.53
CA GLU A 146 18.70 17.83 -57.57
C GLU A 146 18.94 19.26 -58.11
N ALA A 147 20.13 19.78 -57.74
CA ALA A 147 20.70 21.12 -57.95
C ALA A 147 21.12 21.47 -59.40
N PRO A 148 21.53 22.73 -59.63
CA PRO A 148 22.83 22.95 -60.27
C PRO A 148 23.71 24.02 -59.60
N SER A 149 24.99 23.94 -59.97
CA SER A 149 26.22 24.55 -59.48
C SER A 149 26.47 26.03 -59.81
N MET A 150 27.47 26.58 -59.11
CA MET A 150 28.08 27.93 -59.03
C MET A 150 28.39 28.69 -60.35
N PRO A 151 28.75 29.99 -60.23
CA PRO A 151 30.12 30.37 -60.56
C PRO A 151 30.82 31.27 -59.51
N ALA A 152 32.13 31.42 -59.72
CA ALA A 152 33.19 31.78 -58.78
C ALA A 152 33.58 33.28 -58.70
N GLU A 153 34.18 33.61 -57.55
CA GLU A 153 35.30 34.53 -57.26
C GLU A 153 35.32 36.02 -57.70
N SER A 154 35.50 36.92 -56.71
CA SER A 154 36.70 37.81 -56.64
C SER A 154 36.86 38.51 -55.26
N ASN A 155 37.81 38.00 -54.48
CA ASN A 155 38.95 38.62 -53.75
C ASN A 155 38.87 39.77 -52.71
N SER A 156 39.66 39.51 -51.65
CA SER A 156 40.48 40.36 -50.75
C SER A 156 39.90 40.64 -49.34
N THR A 157 40.62 40.63 -48.20
CA THR A 157 41.99 40.26 -47.78
C THR A 157 42.04 40.39 -46.23
N THR A 158 42.77 39.49 -45.54
CA THR A 158 43.33 39.56 -44.15
C THR A 158 42.58 38.97 -42.94
N ILE A 159 43.28 38.08 -42.22
CA ILE A 159 43.03 37.41 -40.91
C ILE A 159 44.25 37.74 -40.00
N PRO A 160 44.12 38.00 -38.66
CA PRO A 160 44.18 36.98 -37.57
C PRO A 160 43.14 37.21 -36.45
N SER A 161 42.54 36.23 -35.76
CA SER A 161 42.99 35.07 -34.94
C SER A 161 43.37 35.37 -33.48
N ALA A 162 42.53 34.83 -32.58
CA ALA A 162 42.69 34.39 -31.17
C ALA A 162 42.90 35.41 -30.01
N SER A 163 42.05 35.35 -28.96
CA SER A 163 42.26 34.58 -27.70
C SER A 163 41.48 35.09 -26.45
N GLN A 164 40.78 34.15 -25.80
CA GLN A 164 40.57 33.85 -24.34
C GLN A 164 40.22 34.96 -23.30
N THR A 165 39.39 34.70 -22.27
CA THR A 165 39.86 34.17 -20.96
C THR A 165 38.74 33.47 -20.11
N LYS A 166 39.13 32.35 -19.48
CA LYS A 166 38.49 31.56 -18.40
C LYS A 166 38.36 32.39 -17.09
N ILE A 167 37.58 32.01 -16.07
CA ILE A 167 38.02 31.11 -14.97
C ILE A 167 36.81 30.69 -14.12
N ARG A 168 36.75 29.38 -13.86
CA ARG A 168 35.98 28.70 -12.83
C ARG A 168 37.00 28.04 -11.90
N ARG A 169 36.88 28.17 -10.58
CA ARG A 169 37.58 27.28 -9.63
C ARG A 169 36.63 26.74 -8.58
N ARG A 170 36.71 25.42 -8.42
CA ARG A 170 36.27 24.64 -7.27
C ARG A 170 37.26 24.83 -6.11
N ARG A 171 36.77 24.78 -4.88
CA ARG A 171 37.06 23.68 -3.97
C ARG A 171 35.86 23.48 -3.05
#